data_AF-A0AAN9AW38-F1
#
_entry.id   AF-A0AAN9AW38-F1
#
_cell.length_a   1.000
_cell.length_b   1.000
_cell.length_c   1.000
_cell.angle_alpha   90.00
_cell.angle_beta   90.00
_cell.angle_gamma   90.00
#
_symmetry.space_group_name_H-M   'P 1'
#
loop_
_entity.id
_entity.type
_entity.pdbx_description
1 polymer ?
#
loop_
_entity_poly.entity_id
_entity_poly.type
_entity_poly.pdbx_seq_one_letter_code
_entity_poly.pdbx_strand_id
1 'polypeptide(L)'
;MLLARGANPSCREQDEMQRTPLHYATENGYVDVVKQLLSKGAQPDVRDNDGKMPVQYAVSPKTEYDDIAALLLLSMDNKTVRGVFTVPNDSPIDSKAEISLHDLIRRNMKQTVLSVLSCMMDPLGDSSSVRVHYHALDADEEGRDPKHKHFNKDSRSCLHLMSKGQHTDFVYHDVVRLLLKRKWVEYARSCFL
;
A
#
# COMPACT_ATOMS: atom_id res chain seq x y z
N MET A 1 28.49 -9.20 11.95
CA MET A 1 27.08 -9.63 12.07
C MET A 1 26.64 -9.60 13.54
N LEU A 2 25.95 -8.54 13.98
CA LEU A 2 25.36 -8.48 15.34
C LEU A 2 24.10 -9.37 15.46
N LEU A 3 23.37 -9.57 14.36
CA LEU A 3 22.19 -10.44 14.29
C LEU A 3 22.49 -11.93 14.54
N ALA A 4 23.74 -12.38 14.32
CA ALA A 4 24.15 -13.75 14.60
C ALA A 4 24.38 -14.02 16.10
N ARG A 5 24.39 -12.97 16.94
CA ARG A 5 24.63 -13.07 18.39
C ARG A 5 23.37 -12.91 19.24
N GLY A 6 22.19 -13.15 18.66
CA GLY A 6 20.92 -13.08 19.39
C GLY A 6 20.38 -11.66 19.61
N ALA A 7 20.87 -10.68 18.85
CA ALA A 7 20.26 -9.35 18.83
C ALA A 7 18.80 -9.47 18.36
N ASN A 8 17.86 -8.97 19.16
CA ASN A 8 16.44 -9.01 18.84
C ASN A 8 16.15 -8.06 17.66
N PRO A 9 15.71 -8.55 16.50
CA PRO A 9 15.50 -7.71 15.32
C PRO A 9 14.33 -6.73 15.47
N SER A 10 13.47 -6.95 16.46
CA SER A 10 12.33 -6.10 16.80
C SER A 10 12.60 -5.23 18.04
N CYS A 11 13.86 -5.07 18.47
CA CYS A 11 14.16 -4.16 19.56
C CYS A 11 13.69 -2.75 19.21
N ARG A 12 12.90 -2.14 20.08
CA ARG A 12 12.66 -0.69 20.03
C ARG A 12 13.79 -0.02 20.77
N GLU A 13 14.39 0.99 20.16
CA GLU A 13 15.27 1.85 20.93
C GLU A 13 14.46 2.53 22.03
N GLN A 14 15.07 2.69 23.21
CA GLN A 14 14.52 3.57 24.25
C GLN A 14 14.77 5.05 23.94
N ASP A 15 15.21 5.35 22.71
CA ASP A 15 15.32 6.72 22.23
C ASP A 15 13.94 7.39 22.18
N GLU A 16 13.93 8.71 22.04
CA GLU A 16 12.68 9.49 21.98
C GLU A 16 11.80 9.14 20.76
N MET A 17 12.34 8.38 19.80
CA MET A 17 11.66 8.05 18.55
C MET A 17 11.07 6.62 18.54
N GLN A 18 11.39 5.74 19.50
CA GLN A 18 10.89 4.35 19.57
C GLN A 18 11.07 3.56 18.26
N ARG A 19 12.12 3.88 17.49
CA ARG A 19 12.37 3.26 16.19
C ARG A 19 12.92 1.85 16.36
N THR A 20 12.63 1.01 15.37
CA THR A 20 13.20 -0.34 15.25
C THR A 20 14.37 -0.35 14.27
N PRO A 21 15.26 -1.36 14.30
CA PRO A 21 16.32 -1.53 13.30
C PRO A 21 15.79 -1.48 11.86
N LEU A 22 14.55 -1.93 11.65
CA LEU A 22 13.89 -1.91 10.35
C LEU A 22 13.62 -0.47 9.88
N HIS A 23 13.20 0.44 10.76
CA HIS A 23 13.02 1.87 10.42
C HIS A 23 14.32 2.48 9.90
N TYR A 24 15.42 2.31 10.64
CA TYR A 24 16.72 2.84 10.22
C TYR A 24 17.23 2.20 8.94
N ALA A 25 17.08 0.88 8.78
CA ALA A 25 17.48 0.20 7.56
C ALA A 25 16.69 0.70 6.34
N THR A 26 15.41 0.99 6.51
CA THR A 26 14.53 1.50 5.44
C THR A 26 14.81 2.97 5.11
N GLU A 27 15.03 3.81 6.12
CA GLU A 27 15.35 5.24 5.93
C GLU A 27 16.70 5.43 5.23
N ASN A 28 17.67 4.56 5.49
CA ASN A 28 19.00 4.60 4.88
C ASN A 28 19.12 3.79 3.58
N GLY A 29 18.06 3.11 3.12
CA GLY A 29 18.07 2.38 1.86
C GLY A 29 18.84 1.05 1.87
N TYR A 30 19.07 0.45 3.05
CA TYR A 30 19.85 -0.78 3.18
C TYR A 30 19.03 -2.03 2.86
N VAL A 31 18.78 -2.29 1.58
CA VAL A 31 17.98 -3.41 1.06
C VAL A 31 18.39 -4.76 1.67
N ASP A 32 19.69 -5.07 1.71
CA ASP A 32 20.18 -6.36 2.23
C ASP A 32 19.96 -6.50 3.74
N VAL A 33 20.08 -5.39 4.48
CA VAL A 33 19.80 -5.37 5.92
C VAL A 33 18.31 -5.54 6.16
N VAL A 34 17.45 -4.89 5.38
CA VAL A 34 15.99 -5.07 5.43
C VAL A 34 15.62 -6.54 5.21
N LYS A 35 16.14 -7.17 4.15
CA LYS A 35 15.91 -8.60 3.87
C LYS A 35 16.36 -9.49 5.03
N GLN A 36 17.54 -9.23 5.59
CA GLN A 36 18.03 -10.00 6.74
C GLN A 36 17.14 -9.81 7.97
N LEU A 37 16.73 -8.59 8.28
CA LEU A 37 15.85 -8.32 9.41
C LEU A 37 14.49 -9.02 9.26
N LEU A 38 13.86 -8.92 8.08
CA LEU A 38 12.61 -9.62 7.79
C LEU A 38 12.78 -11.14 7.91
N SER A 39 13.88 -11.71 7.38
CA SER A 39 14.17 -13.14 7.50
C SER A 39 14.37 -13.62 8.94
N LYS A 40 14.72 -12.70 9.85
CA LYS A 40 14.89 -12.96 11.28
C LYS A 40 13.61 -12.72 12.09
N GLY A 41 12.49 -12.42 11.43
CA GLY A 41 11.20 -12.18 12.08
C GLY A 41 11.03 -10.74 12.60
N ALA A 42 11.76 -9.76 12.03
CA ALA A 42 11.46 -8.36 12.27
C ALA A 42 10.02 -8.06 11.85
N GLN A 43 9.28 -7.35 12.70
CA GLN A 43 7.91 -6.96 12.40
C GLN A 43 7.89 -5.68 11.52
N PRO A 44 7.38 -5.74 10.28
CA PRO A 44 7.29 -4.60 9.36
C PRO A 44 6.17 -3.61 9.69
N ASP A 45 5.26 -3.98 10.58
CA ASP A 45 4.08 -3.21 10.96
C ASP A 45 4.24 -2.38 12.24
N VAL A 46 5.43 -2.40 12.84
CA VAL A 46 5.73 -1.65 14.06
C VAL A 46 5.71 -0.15 13.78
N ARG A 47 4.99 0.59 14.62
CA ARG A 47 4.98 2.06 14.61
C ARG A 47 6.03 2.63 15.55
N ASP A 48 6.70 3.68 15.09
CA ASP A 48 7.57 4.54 15.89
C ASP A 48 6.75 5.58 16.70
N ASN A 49 7.42 6.51 17.38
CA ASN A 49 6.77 7.52 18.21
C ASN A 49 5.99 8.58 17.41
N ASP A 50 6.34 8.77 16.13
CA ASP A 50 5.55 9.58 15.19
C ASP A 50 4.29 8.84 14.69
N GLY A 51 4.10 7.59 15.13
CA GLY A 51 3.08 6.69 14.62
C GLY A 51 3.39 6.15 13.24
N LYS A 52 4.63 6.29 12.74
CA LYS A 52 5.02 5.90 11.39
C LYS A 52 5.56 4.48 11.35
N MET A 53 5.30 3.81 10.24
CA MET A 53 5.78 2.49 9.91
C MET A 53 7.05 2.56 9.04
N PRO A 54 7.92 1.54 9.03
CA PRO A 54 9.13 1.53 8.20
C PRO A 54 8.84 1.79 6.71
N VAL A 55 7.71 1.29 6.19
CA VAL A 55 7.31 1.50 4.80
C VAL A 55 7.10 2.97 4.44
N GLN A 56 6.64 3.80 5.39
CA GLN A 56 6.43 5.24 5.17
C GLN A 56 7.75 5.99 4.96
N TYR A 57 8.85 5.50 5.54
CA TYR A 57 10.18 6.02 5.27
C TYR A 57 10.70 5.62 3.89
N ALA A 58 10.34 4.44 3.40
CA ALA A 58 10.74 3.99 2.06
C ALA A 58 9.97 4.71 0.93
N VAL A 59 8.70 5.07 1.15
CA VAL A 59 7.87 5.82 0.17
C VAL A 59 7.93 7.34 0.34
N SER A 60 8.77 7.83 1.25
CA SER A 60 8.98 9.25 1.46
C SER A 60 9.53 9.91 0.19
N PRO A 61 9.13 11.16 -0.14
CA PRO A 61 9.63 11.86 -1.32
C PRO A 61 11.14 12.15 -1.27
N LYS A 62 11.81 11.86 -0.15
CA LYS A 62 13.27 12.02 -0.01
C LYS A 62 14.06 10.79 -0.42
N THR A 63 13.45 9.61 -0.43
CA THR A 63 14.13 8.30 -0.51
C THR A 63 13.67 7.49 -1.72
N GLU A 64 12.36 7.37 -1.92
CA GLU A 64 11.73 6.67 -3.06
C GLU A 64 12.27 5.25 -3.30
N TYR A 65 12.49 4.48 -2.23
CA TYR A 65 13.03 3.11 -2.30
C TYR A 65 11.95 2.08 -2.67
N ASP A 66 11.64 1.99 -3.95
CA ASP A 66 10.58 1.12 -4.51
C ASP A 66 10.74 -0.36 -4.10
N ASP A 67 11.95 -0.92 -4.21
CA ASP A 67 12.22 -2.32 -3.85
C ASP A 67 12.02 -2.59 -2.36
N ILE A 68 12.42 -1.65 -1.50
CA ILE A 68 12.30 -1.79 -0.05
C ILE A 68 10.83 -1.70 0.36
N ALA A 69 10.11 -0.72 -0.19
CA ALA A 69 8.69 -0.56 0.07
C ALA A 69 7.90 -1.80 -0.36
N ALA A 70 8.17 -2.34 -1.56
CA ALA A 70 7.59 -3.58 -2.04
C ALA A 70 7.86 -4.77 -1.10
N LEU A 71 9.12 -4.96 -0.67
CA LEU A 71 9.50 -6.05 0.25
C LEU A 71 8.77 -5.96 1.59
N LEU A 72 8.65 -4.76 2.15
CA LEU A 72 7.94 -4.55 3.40
C LEU A 72 6.46 -4.87 3.27
N LEU A 73 5.80 -4.37 2.23
CA LEU A 73 4.38 -4.61 2.00
C LEU A 73 4.06 -6.09 1.82
N LEU A 74 4.90 -6.83 1.08
CA LEU A 74 4.74 -8.27 0.89
C LEU A 74 4.98 -9.08 2.17
N SER A 75 5.70 -8.53 3.14
CA SER A 75 5.95 -9.17 4.43
C SER A 75 4.88 -8.89 5.50
N MET A 76 3.94 -7.99 5.20
CA MET A 76 2.85 -7.59 6.10
C MET A 76 1.56 -8.37 5.84
N ASP A 77 0.65 -8.35 6.82
CA ASP A 77 -0.72 -8.82 6.61
C ASP A 77 -1.47 -7.93 5.61
N ASN A 78 -2.13 -8.55 4.61
CA ASN A 78 -2.94 -7.85 3.61
C ASN A 78 -3.95 -6.87 4.23
N LYS A 79 -4.55 -7.23 5.37
CA LYS A 79 -5.50 -6.38 6.09
C LYS A 79 -4.84 -5.08 6.58
N THR A 80 -3.63 -5.18 7.13
CA THR A 80 -2.86 -4.04 7.61
C THR A 80 -2.46 -3.16 6.44
N VAL A 81 -1.93 -3.75 5.36
CA VAL A 81 -1.57 -3.03 4.13
C VAL A 81 -2.75 -2.22 3.60
N ARG A 82 -3.93 -2.84 3.48
CA ARG A 82 -5.16 -2.16 3.02
C ARG A 82 -5.49 -0.94 3.87
N GLY A 83 -5.41 -1.06 5.18
CA GLY A 83 -5.71 0.01 6.11
C GLY A 83 -4.81 1.24 5.97
N VAL A 84 -3.56 1.05 5.53
CA VAL A 84 -2.59 2.15 5.33
C VAL A 84 -2.98 3.06 4.16
N PHE A 85 -3.64 2.50 3.13
CA PHE A 85 -4.00 3.21 1.89
C PHE A 85 -5.42 3.77 1.88
N THR A 86 -6.26 3.40 2.85
CA THR A 86 -7.68 3.77 2.88
C THR A 86 -8.02 4.48 4.16
N VAL A 87 -8.83 5.54 4.05
CA VAL A 87 -9.41 6.22 5.20
C VAL A 87 -10.69 5.48 5.64
N PRO A 88 -10.84 5.12 6.92
CA PRO A 88 -12.09 4.58 7.43
C PRO A 88 -13.27 5.54 7.19
N ASN A 89 -14.42 5.01 6.80
CA ASN A 89 -15.59 5.85 6.46
C ASN A 89 -16.08 6.74 7.62
N ASP A 90 -15.81 6.35 8.87
CA ASP A 90 -16.18 7.08 10.08
C ASP A 90 -15.14 8.14 10.50
N SER A 91 -14.03 8.25 9.76
CA SER A 91 -12.98 9.22 10.05
C SER A 91 -13.42 10.65 9.71
N PRO A 92 -12.90 11.66 10.43
CA PRO A 92 -13.14 13.08 10.12
C PRO A 92 -12.85 13.42 8.66
N ILE A 93 -13.55 14.42 8.11
CA ILE A 93 -13.50 14.79 6.69
C ILE A 93 -12.07 15.15 6.21
N ASP A 94 -11.26 15.71 7.12
CA ASP A 94 -9.87 16.12 6.87
C ASP A 94 -8.85 14.99 7.08
N SER A 95 -9.32 13.78 7.38
CA SER A 95 -8.46 12.61 7.55
C SER A 95 -7.91 12.18 6.19
N LYS A 96 -6.62 11.90 6.18
CA LYS A 96 -5.88 11.45 5.01
C LYS A 96 -5.38 10.04 5.25
N ALA A 97 -5.29 9.25 4.19
CA ALA A 97 -4.60 7.97 4.27
C ALA A 97 -3.14 8.19 4.68
N GLU A 98 -2.60 7.22 5.41
CA GLU A 98 -1.21 7.25 5.86
C GLU A 98 -0.23 7.22 4.69
N ILE A 99 -0.61 6.57 3.59
CA ILE A 99 0.07 6.61 2.30
C ILE A 99 -0.99 6.73 1.20
N SER A 100 -0.83 7.73 0.32
CA SER A 100 -1.70 7.87 -0.86
C SER A 100 -1.21 6.99 -2.00
N LEU A 101 -2.07 6.10 -2.49
CA LEU A 101 -1.77 5.27 -3.66
C LEU A 101 -1.57 6.14 -4.92
N HIS A 102 -2.25 7.29 -5.02
CA HIS A 102 -2.03 8.27 -6.10
C HIS A 102 -0.60 8.78 -6.13
N ASP A 103 -0.03 9.07 -4.96
CA ASP A 103 1.34 9.57 -4.86
C ASP A 103 2.35 8.51 -5.31
N LEU A 104 2.14 7.24 -4.94
CA LEU A 104 3.00 6.14 -5.42
C LEU A 104 2.94 5.99 -6.95
N ILE A 105 1.75 6.12 -7.53
CA ILE A 105 1.56 6.07 -8.99
C ILE A 105 2.25 7.26 -9.67
N ARG A 106 2.08 8.49 -9.15
CA ARG A 106 2.71 9.71 -9.70
C ARG A 106 4.23 9.67 -9.63
N ARG A 107 4.78 9.09 -8.56
CA ARG A 107 6.23 8.92 -8.36
C ARG A 107 6.79 7.69 -9.08
N ASN A 108 5.97 6.98 -9.85
CA ASN A 108 6.38 5.82 -10.64
C ASN A 108 7.03 4.69 -9.78
N MET A 109 6.53 4.50 -8.55
CA MET A 109 6.96 3.39 -7.66
C MET A 109 6.28 2.08 -8.08
N LYS A 110 6.72 1.54 -9.23
CA LYS A 110 6.02 0.45 -9.92
C LYS A 110 5.91 -0.81 -9.06
N GLN A 111 7.00 -1.24 -8.42
CA GLN A 111 7.02 -2.48 -7.64
C GLN A 111 6.15 -2.38 -6.40
N THR A 112 6.18 -1.22 -5.75
CA THR A 112 5.33 -0.92 -4.60
C THR A 112 3.87 -0.98 -5.00
N VAL A 113 3.49 -0.31 -6.10
CA VAL A 113 2.10 -0.32 -6.59
C VAL A 113 1.65 -1.75 -6.91
N LEU A 114 2.45 -2.55 -7.62
CA LEU A 114 2.11 -3.95 -7.93
C LEU A 114 1.98 -4.81 -6.67
N SER A 115 2.83 -4.57 -5.66
CA SER A 115 2.76 -5.26 -4.37
C SER A 115 1.48 -4.89 -3.62
N VAL A 116 1.10 -3.60 -3.60
CA VAL A 116 -0.18 -3.14 -3.04
C VAL A 116 -1.34 -3.83 -3.74
N LEU A 117 -1.36 -3.86 -5.08
CA LEU A 117 -2.43 -4.52 -5.85
C LEU A 117 -2.50 -6.02 -5.55
N SER A 118 -1.36 -6.69 -5.40
CA SER A 118 -1.31 -8.10 -5.01
C SER A 118 -1.94 -8.32 -3.62
N CYS A 119 -1.66 -7.42 -2.67
CA CYS A 119 -2.25 -7.43 -1.32
C CYS A 119 -3.78 -7.16 -1.31
N MET A 120 -4.38 -6.71 -2.42
CA MET A 120 -5.84 -6.51 -2.53
C MET A 120 -6.60 -7.80 -2.85
N MET A 121 -5.89 -8.90 -3.12
CA MET A 121 -6.48 -10.21 -3.42
C MET A 121 -6.25 -11.17 -2.26
N ASP A 122 -7.32 -11.84 -1.82
CA ASP A 122 -7.23 -12.96 -0.89
C ASP A 122 -7.73 -14.25 -1.57
N PRO A 123 -6.94 -15.33 -1.59
CA PRO A 123 -7.43 -16.63 -2.06
C PRO A 123 -8.46 -17.19 -1.08
N LEU A 124 -9.62 -17.62 -1.58
CA LEU A 124 -10.63 -18.31 -0.77
C LEU A 124 -10.48 -19.81 -0.95
N GLY A 125 -9.81 -20.49 -0.02
CA GLY A 125 -9.87 -21.94 0.23
C GLY A 125 -9.57 -22.86 -0.96
N ASP A 126 -10.47 -22.88 -1.94
CA ASP A 126 -10.34 -23.58 -3.21
C ASP A 126 -9.75 -22.64 -4.28
N SER A 127 -8.75 -23.14 -5.01
CA SER A 127 -7.87 -22.43 -5.95
C SER A 127 -8.56 -21.59 -7.06
N SER A 128 -9.88 -21.59 -7.19
CA SER A 128 -10.61 -20.87 -8.25
C SER A 128 -11.31 -19.59 -7.79
N SER A 129 -11.42 -19.33 -6.48
CA SER A 129 -12.15 -18.16 -5.96
C SER A 129 -11.22 -17.18 -5.27
N VAL A 130 -11.22 -15.93 -5.72
CA VAL A 130 -10.43 -14.84 -5.13
C VAL A 130 -11.37 -13.75 -4.66
N ARG A 131 -11.20 -13.29 -3.41
CA ARG A 131 -11.86 -12.08 -2.92
C ARG A 131 -10.97 -10.89 -3.22
N VAL A 132 -11.56 -9.90 -3.88
CA VAL A 132 -10.85 -8.70 -4.31
C VAL A 132 -11.41 -7.49 -3.58
N HIS A 133 -10.51 -6.69 -3.00
CA HIS A 133 -10.83 -5.47 -2.27
C HIS A 133 -10.51 -4.24 -3.13
N TYR A 134 -11.56 -3.61 -3.67
CA TYR A 134 -11.41 -2.48 -4.60
C TYR A 134 -11.26 -1.11 -3.93
N HIS A 135 -11.39 -1.02 -2.61
CA HIS A 135 -11.46 0.25 -1.87
C HIS A 135 -10.28 1.19 -2.19
N ALA A 136 -9.05 0.69 -2.20
CA ALA A 136 -7.87 1.52 -2.52
C ALA A 136 -7.84 2.00 -3.99
N LEU A 137 -8.38 1.21 -4.93
CA LEU A 137 -8.40 1.56 -6.36
C LEU A 137 -9.48 2.59 -6.72
N ASP A 138 -10.60 2.49 -6.01
CA ASP A 138 -11.75 3.37 -6.19
C ASP A 138 -11.63 4.65 -5.35
N ALA A 139 -10.73 4.67 -4.37
CA ALA A 139 -10.49 5.82 -3.52
C ALA A 139 -10.01 7.07 -4.28
N ASP A 140 -10.31 8.24 -3.72
CA ASP A 140 -9.79 9.53 -4.16
C ASP A 140 -8.33 9.76 -3.70
N GLU A 141 -7.77 10.94 -3.99
CA GLU A 141 -6.36 11.26 -3.70
C GLU A 141 -5.99 11.19 -2.21
N GLU A 142 -6.98 11.28 -1.34
CA GLU A 142 -6.84 11.23 0.11
C GLU A 142 -7.12 9.84 0.68
N GLY A 143 -7.46 8.85 -0.17
CA GLY A 143 -7.77 7.49 0.24
C GLY A 143 -9.23 7.27 0.68
N ARG A 144 -10.15 8.18 0.35
CA ARG A 144 -11.58 8.12 0.76
C ARG A 144 -12.42 7.40 -0.28
N ASP A 145 -13.42 6.63 0.17
CA ASP A 145 -14.35 5.90 -0.71
C ASP A 145 -15.12 6.85 -1.64
N PRO A 146 -15.34 6.51 -2.92
CA PRO A 146 -15.99 7.40 -3.88
C PRO A 146 -17.47 7.71 -3.56
N LYS A 147 -18.08 7.00 -2.60
CA LYS A 147 -19.45 7.28 -2.15
C LYS A 147 -19.53 8.41 -1.12
N HIS A 148 -18.41 8.97 -0.68
CA HIS A 148 -18.43 10.08 0.27
C HIS A 148 -19.04 11.34 -0.36
N LYS A 149 -19.69 12.18 0.47
CA LYS A 149 -20.50 13.35 0.03
C LYS A 149 -19.74 14.39 -0.79
N HIS A 150 -18.41 14.41 -0.72
CA HIS A 150 -17.55 15.39 -1.37
C HIS A 150 -16.84 14.85 -2.62
N PHE A 151 -17.06 13.59 -2.99
CA PHE A 151 -16.55 13.04 -4.23
C PHE A 151 -17.23 13.74 -5.40
N ASN A 152 -16.46 14.49 -6.18
CA ASN A 152 -16.98 15.32 -7.25
C ASN A 152 -16.33 14.94 -8.59
N LYS A 153 -16.72 15.61 -9.67
CA LYS A 153 -16.21 15.37 -11.03
C LYS A 153 -14.70 15.59 -11.18
N ASP A 154 -14.09 16.35 -10.28
CA ASP A 154 -12.66 16.64 -10.25
C ASP A 154 -11.88 15.64 -9.39
N SER A 155 -12.57 14.91 -8.50
CA SER A 155 -12.03 13.76 -7.76
C SER A 155 -11.71 12.62 -8.72
N ARG A 156 -10.41 12.33 -8.88
CA ARG A 156 -9.92 11.24 -9.72
C ARG A 156 -9.61 10.04 -8.85
N SER A 157 -10.16 8.87 -9.20
CA SER A 157 -9.77 7.63 -8.53
C SER A 157 -8.37 7.18 -8.93
N CYS A 158 -7.74 6.32 -8.14
CA CYS A 158 -6.48 5.67 -8.53
C CYS A 158 -6.59 5.01 -9.90
N LEU A 159 -7.72 4.33 -10.16
CA LEU A 159 -8.00 3.70 -11.45
C LEU A 159 -7.94 4.69 -12.63
N HIS A 160 -8.45 5.92 -12.44
CA HIS A 160 -8.36 6.97 -13.47
C HIS A 160 -6.90 7.37 -13.74
N LEU A 161 -6.09 7.55 -12.69
CA LEU A 161 -4.67 7.87 -12.85
C LEU A 161 -3.91 6.75 -13.55
N MET A 162 -4.13 5.49 -13.17
CA MET A 162 -3.50 4.33 -13.80
C MET A 162 -3.86 4.22 -15.28
N SER A 163 -5.10 4.58 -15.65
CA SER A 163 -5.56 4.52 -17.04
C SER A 163 -5.02 5.68 -17.91
N LYS A 164 -4.81 6.86 -17.31
CA LYS A 164 -4.34 8.06 -18.02
C LYS A 164 -2.80 8.18 -18.05
N GLY A 165 -2.11 7.54 -17.11
CA GLY A 165 -0.65 7.56 -17.03
C GLY A 165 0.02 6.80 -18.17
N GLN A 166 1.33 7.00 -18.32
CA GLN A 166 2.17 6.21 -19.24
C GLN A 166 2.41 4.76 -18.74
N HIS A 167 1.83 4.39 -17.61
CA HIS A 167 2.08 3.15 -16.89
C HIS A 167 1.05 2.07 -17.27
N THR A 168 1.13 1.60 -18.50
CA THR A 168 0.25 0.55 -19.03
C THR A 168 0.35 -0.76 -18.25
N ASP A 169 1.51 -1.02 -17.63
CA ASP A 169 1.81 -2.22 -16.85
C ASP A 169 0.75 -2.50 -15.76
N PHE A 170 0.25 -1.45 -15.09
CA PHE A 170 -0.70 -1.63 -14.00
C PHE A 170 -2.11 -2.03 -14.47
N VAL A 171 -2.50 -1.62 -15.68
CA VAL A 171 -3.82 -1.91 -16.24
C VAL A 171 -3.99 -3.41 -16.52
N TYR A 172 -2.88 -4.11 -16.76
CA TYR A 172 -2.88 -5.54 -17.00
C TYR A 172 -2.92 -6.40 -15.74
N HIS A 173 -2.75 -5.80 -14.55
CA HIS A 173 -2.85 -6.52 -13.29
C HIS A 173 -4.27 -7.05 -13.07
N ASP A 174 -4.40 -8.29 -12.58
CA ASP A 174 -5.68 -9.01 -12.50
C ASP A 174 -6.75 -8.24 -11.73
N VAL A 175 -6.39 -7.64 -10.59
CA VAL A 175 -7.28 -6.79 -9.78
C VAL A 175 -7.90 -5.66 -10.61
N VAL A 176 -7.08 -4.96 -11.40
CA VAL A 176 -7.51 -3.81 -12.19
C VAL A 176 -8.41 -4.29 -13.33
N ARG A 177 -8.06 -5.40 -13.98
CA ARG A 177 -8.88 -6.01 -15.04
C ARG A 177 -10.24 -6.48 -14.52
N LEU A 178 -10.27 -7.10 -13.34
CA LEU A 178 -11.51 -7.55 -12.70
C LEU A 178 -12.40 -6.37 -12.32
N LEU A 179 -11.82 -5.28 -11.80
CA LEU A 179 -12.55 -4.04 -11.50
C LEU A 179 -13.13 -3.40 -12.76
N LEU A 180 -12.33 -3.27 -13.83
CA LEU A 180 -12.77 -2.72 -15.11
C LEU A 180 -13.91 -3.55 -15.70
N LYS A 181 -13.78 -4.89 -15.70
CA LYS A 181 -14.84 -5.79 -16.16
C LYS A 181 -16.13 -5.61 -15.37
N ARG A 182 -16.03 -5.49 -14.05
CA ARG A 182 -17.19 -5.25 -13.18
C ARG A 182 -17.88 -3.92 -13.50
N LYS A 183 -17.14 -2.82 -13.53
CA LYS A 183 -17.67 -1.48 -13.83
C LYS A 183 -18.29 -1.41 -15.23
N TRP A 184 -17.66 -2.06 -16.21
CA TRP A 184 -18.21 -2.16 -17.56
C TRP A 184 -19.56 -2.89 -17.58
N VAL A 185 -19.68 -4.02 -16.89
CA VAL A 185 -20.95 -4.77 -16.81
C VAL A 185 -22.05 -3.94 -16.13
N GLU A 186 -21.72 -3.22 -15.05
CA GLU A 186 -22.67 -2.33 -14.37
C GLU A 186 -23.12 -1.18 -15.30
N TYR A 187 -22.18 -0.52 -15.98
CA TYR A 187 -22.48 0.55 -16.93
C TYR A 187 -23.30 0.05 -18.13
N ALA A 188 -22.89 -1.05 -18.77
CA ALA A 188 -23.58 -1.62 -19.92
C ALA A 188 -25.02 -2.03 -19.56
N ARG A 189 -25.24 -2.58 -18.35
CA ARG A 189 -26.59 -2.84 -17.85
C ARG A 189 -27.41 -1.56 -17.68
N SER A 190 -26.82 -0.45 -17.25
CA SER A 190 -27.55 0.81 -17.05
C SER A 190 -27.86 1.58 -18.33
N CYS A 191 -27.09 1.37 -19.40
CA CYS A 191 -27.23 2.10 -20.66
C CYS A 191 -27.95 1.33 -21.76
N PHE A 192 -28.01 -0.02 -21.68
CA PHE A 192 -28.52 -0.87 -22.75
C PHE A 192 -29.67 -1.81 -22.31
N LEU A 193 -30.14 -1.74 -21.07
CA LEU A 193 -31.38 -2.36 -20.58
C LEU A 193 -32.34 -1.26 -20.10
#